data_AF-A0A374CKP2-F1
#
_entry.id   AF-A0A374CKP2-F1
#
_cell.length_a   1.000
_cell.length_b   1.000
_cell.length_c   1.000
_cell.angle_alpha   90.00
_cell.angle_beta   90.00
_cell.angle_gamma   90.00
#
_symmetry.space_group_name_H-M   'P 1'
#
loop_
_entity.id
_entity.type
_entity.pdbx_description
1 polymer ?
#
loop_
_entity_poly.entity_id
_entity_poly.type
_entity_poly.pdbx_seq_one_letter_code
_entity_poly.pdbx_strand_id
1 'polypeptide(L)'
;MDFLQRNLFTKLRSENFGTQEELEAMTTFKKKKIAQMMKNLNNVPSGEVLMHNSFLNRRLTKIQKEEPHVIDTSMETVYLLRLIVSNANAMLSGGISIRGIIQLGQYLRTRGDKVDFVKLDNWLTKLHLQRMAQLEGSVLITFFNFEQDEIPFVKLVERGAYKLTLRSLYYNIKDMEDIKFQQSQVGFVHTTGGSMRKNLRRSMRFFGYAPIESASNFFNGFFRSLSEIEE
;
A
#
# COMPACT_ATOMS: atom_id res chain seq x y z
N MET A 1 -19.57 5.89 -4.27
CA MET A 1 -18.61 7.02 -4.32
C MET A 1 -19.40 8.29 -4.44
N ASP A 2 -18.95 9.36 -3.79
CA ASP A 2 -19.53 10.70 -4.00
C ASP A 2 -19.13 11.27 -5.39
N PHE A 3 -19.74 12.40 -5.77
CA PHE A 3 -19.50 13.07 -7.05
C PHE A 3 -18.01 13.39 -7.31
N LEU A 4 -17.27 13.83 -6.29
CA LEU A 4 -15.86 14.20 -6.43
C LEU A 4 -15.00 12.95 -6.56
N GLN A 5 -15.29 11.92 -5.79
CA GLN A 5 -14.60 10.63 -5.83
C GLN A 5 -14.77 9.96 -7.20
N ARG A 6 -15.99 9.91 -7.75
CA ARG A 6 -16.24 9.32 -9.08
C ARG A 6 -15.41 10.02 -10.15
N ASN A 7 -15.52 11.35 -10.23
CA ASN A 7 -14.75 12.13 -11.19
C ASN A 7 -13.23 12.04 -11.00
N LEU A 8 -12.75 11.96 -9.76
CA LEU A 8 -11.34 11.74 -9.47
C LEU A 8 -10.87 10.40 -10.06
N PHE A 9 -11.59 9.31 -9.81
CA PHE A 9 -11.20 8.00 -10.34
C PHE A 9 -11.38 7.89 -11.85
N THR A 10 -12.42 8.51 -12.44
CA THR A 10 -12.55 8.63 -13.89
C THR A 10 -11.33 9.34 -14.50
N LYS A 11 -10.90 10.44 -13.89
CA LYS A 11 -9.70 11.15 -14.32
C LYS A 11 -8.44 10.28 -14.18
N LEU A 12 -8.26 9.61 -13.05
CA LEU A 12 -7.11 8.72 -12.82
C LEU A 12 -7.09 7.56 -13.82
N ARG A 13 -8.24 6.96 -14.15
CA ARG A 13 -8.32 5.90 -15.17
C ARG A 13 -7.94 6.42 -16.56
N SER A 14 -8.46 7.58 -16.94
CA SER A 14 -8.15 8.19 -18.23
C SER A 14 -6.66 8.50 -18.37
N GLU A 15 -6.07 9.15 -17.36
CA GLU A 15 -4.66 9.56 -17.38
C GLU A 15 -3.66 8.39 -17.33
N ASN A 16 -4.01 7.27 -16.68
CA ASN A 16 -3.05 6.18 -16.42
C ASN A 16 -3.29 4.91 -17.23
N PHE A 17 -4.52 4.73 -17.74
CA PHE A 17 -4.95 3.52 -18.45
C PHE A 17 -5.66 3.81 -19.78
N GLY A 18 -5.74 5.08 -20.21
CA GLY A 18 -6.25 5.46 -21.53
C GLY A 18 -7.75 5.25 -21.71
N THR A 19 -8.53 5.18 -20.62
CA THR A 19 -9.99 5.02 -20.71
C THR A 19 -10.65 6.28 -21.29
N GLN A 20 -11.57 6.11 -22.24
CA GLN A 20 -12.32 7.20 -22.89
C GLN A 20 -13.55 7.66 -22.08
N GLU A 21 -13.48 7.61 -20.75
CA GLU A 21 -14.60 7.97 -19.90
C GLU A 21 -14.74 9.49 -19.78
N GLU A 22 -15.97 9.99 -19.97
CA GLU A 22 -16.26 11.41 -19.79
C GLU A 22 -16.43 11.78 -18.32
N LEU A 23 -15.83 12.91 -17.93
CA LEU A 23 -16.02 13.47 -16.60
C LEU A 23 -17.42 14.09 -16.47
N GLU A 24 -18.11 13.82 -15.36
CA GLU A 24 -19.38 14.47 -15.05
C GLU A 24 -19.17 15.99 -14.99
N ALA A 25 -20.05 16.76 -15.65
CA ALA A 25 -19.94 18.21 -15.72
C ALA A 25 -19.89 18.85 -14.32
N MET A 26 -18.93 19.77 -14.13
CA MET A 26 -18.64 20.31 -12.79
C MET A 26 -18.22 21.78 -12.80
N THR A 27 -18.54 22.48 -11.72
CA THR A 27 -18.15 23.87 -11.50
C THR A 27 -16.63 24.01 -11.34
N THR A 28 -16.10 25.20 -11.60
CA THR A 28 -14.68 25.54 -11.43
C THR A 28 -14.16 25.21 -10.03
N PHE A 29 -14.98 25.44 -9.00
CA PHE A 29 -14.63 25.10 -7.62
C PHE A 29 -14.38 23.59 -7.43
N LYS A 30 -15.27 22.74 -7.97
CA LYS A 30 -15.12 21.28 -7.89
C LYS A 30 -13.88 20.78 -8.67
N LYS A 31 -13.58 21.38 -9.83
CA LYS A 31 -12.34 21.11 -10.59
C LYS A 31 -11.09 21.40 -9.77
N LYS A 32 -11.03 22.58 -9.11
CA LYS A 32 -9.93 22.94 -8.21
C LYS A 32 -9.78 21.95 -7.06
N LYS A 33 -10.88 21.47 -6.48
CA LYS A 33 -10.85 20.47 -5.40
C LYS A 33 -10.29 19.13 -5.87
N ILE A 34 -10.68 18.64 -7.06
CA ILE A 34 -10.10 17.42 -7.65
C ILE A 34 -8.61 17.60 -7.92
N ALA A 35 -8.19 18.74 -8.47
CA ALA A 35 -6.76 19.02 -8.68
C ALA A 35 -5.96 19.00 -7.37
N GLN A 36 -6.53 19.54 -6.28
CA GLN A 36 -5.91 19.45 -4.96
C GLN A 36 -5.82 18.01 -4.44
N MET A 37 -6.88 17.20 -4.64
CA MET A 37 -6.84 15.78 -4.28
C MET A 37 -5.74 15.04 -5.06
N MET A 38 -5.62 15.26 -6.37
CA MET A 38 -4.54 14.72 -7.19
C MET A 38 -3.16 15.09 -6.66
N LYS A 39 -2.95 16.37 -6.31
CA LYS A 39 -1.69 16.84 -5.72
C LYS A 39 -1.38 16.12 -4.41
N ASN A 40 -2.38 15.95 -3.54
CA ASN A 40 -2.20 15.23 -2.27
C ASN A 40 -1.82 13.77 -2.49
N LEU A 41 -2.45 13.08 -3.45
CA LEU A 41 -2.12 11.70 -3.80
C LEU A 41 -0.67 11.55 -4.30
N ASN A 42 -0.17 12.53 -5.04
CA ASN A 42 1.22 12.53 -5.53
C ASN A 42 2.26 12.76 -4.44
N ASN A 43 1.87 13.41 -3.33
CA ASN A 43 2.76 13.68 -2.20
C ASN A 43 2.88 12.49 -1.24
N VAL A 44 2.05 11.45 -1.40
CA VAL A 44 2.19 10.22 -0.60
C VAL A 44 3.41 9.46 -1.09
N PRO A 45 4.42 9.22 -0.23
CA PRO A 45 5.62 8.49 -0.64
C PRO A 45 5.28 7.03 -1.01
N SER A 46 6.06 6.48 -1.94
CA SER A 46 6.04 5.04 -2.20
C SER A 46 6.67 4.31 -1.01
N GLY A 47 6.17 3.12 -0.72
CA GLY A 47 6.76 2.30 0.35
C GLY A 47 8.09 1.69 -0.09
N GLU A 48 8.89 1.29 0.87
CA GLU A 48 10.16 0.65 0.59
C GLU A 48 9.94 -0.82 0.20
N VAL A 49 10.86 -1.37 -0.61
CA VAL A 49 10.83 -2.79 -0.98
C VAL A 49 11.48 -3.62 0.14
N LEU A 50 10.84 -3.60 1.31
CA LEU A 50 11.25 -4.35 2.48
C LEU A 50 10.07 -4.78 3.35
N MET A 51 10.32 -5.80 4.15
CA MET A 51 9.40 -6.28 5.19
C MET A 51 9.79 -5.68 6.54
N HIS A 52 8.81 -5.35 7.37
CA HIS A 52 9.04 -4.89 8.74
C HIS A 52 9.52 -6.03 9.63
N ASN A 53 9.07 -7.27 9.36
CA ASN A 53 9.55 -8.45 10.04
C ASN A 53 10.92 -8.90 9.48
N SER A 54 11.93 -8.95 10.33
CA SER A 54 13.30 -9.33 9.93
C SER A 54 13.40 -10.71 9.26
N PHE A 55 12.62 -11.69 9.71
CA PHE A 55 12.65 -13.04 9.13
C PHE A 55 12.01 -13.06 7.74
N LEU A 56 10.87 -12.41 7.57
CA LEU A 56 10.23 -12.25 6.25
C LEU A 56 11.11 -11.41 5.32
N ASN A 57 11.81 -10.40 5.84
CA ASN A 57 12.72 -9.56 5.05
C ASN A 57 13.92 -10.37 4.52
N ARG A 58 14.47 -11.28 5.34
CA ARG A 58 15.51 -12.22 4.90
C ARG A 58 14.99 -13.13 3.78
N ARG A 59 13.75 -13.63 3.89
CA ARG A 59 13.11 -14.44 2.84
C ARG A 59 12.94 -13.66 1.54
N LEU A 60 12.42 -12.42 1.62
CA LEU A 60 12.27 -11.52 0.47
C LEU A 60 13.63 -11.23 -0.20
N THR A 61 14.66 -10.95 0.60
CA THR A 61 16.02 -10.71 0.09
C THR A 61 16.58 -11.94 -0.61
N LYS A 62 16.34 -13.13 -0.05
CA LYS A 62 16.76 -14.41 -0.64
C LYS A 62 16.10 -14.61 -2.02
N ILE A 63 14.78 -14.43 -2.10
CA ILE A 63 14.03 -14.53 -3.37
C ILE A 63 14.62 -13.60 -4.42
N GLN A 64 14.82 -12.32 -4.10
CA GLN A 64 15.35 -11.33 -5.06
C GLN A 64 16.78 -11.62 -5.52
N LYS A 65 17.63 -12.21 -4.67
CA LYS A 65 19.03 -12.50 -4.99
C LYS A 65 19.21 -13.83 -5.74
N GLU A 66 18.41 -14.83 -5.43
CA GLU A 66 18.57 -16.17 -6.01
C GLU A 66 17.85 -16.30 -7.35
N GLU A 67 16.73 -15.61 -7.56
CA GLU A 67 15.94 -15.73 -8.79
C GLU A 67 16.75 -15.50 -10.09
N PRO A 68 17.67 -14.52 -10.19
CA PRO A 68 18.49 -14.32 -11.39
C PRO A 68 19.41 -15.50 -11.75
N HIS A 69 19.59 -16.47 -10.85
CA HIS A 69 20.49 -17.61 -11.01
C HIS A 69 19.74 -18.94 -11.24
N VAL A 70 18.41 -18.93 -11.27
CA VAL A 70 17.60 -20.13 -11.51
C VAL A 70 17.40 -20.33 -13.02
N ILE A 71 17.36 -21.58 -13.49
CA ILE A 71 17.17 -21.90 -14.92
C ILE A 71 15.89 -21.26 -15.46
N ASP A 72 14.77 -21.38 -14.72
CA ASP A 72 13.49 -20.76 -15.04
C ASP A 72 13.37 -19.35 -14.45
N THR A 73 14.36 -18.47 -14.65
CA THR A 73 14.34 -17.10 -14.10
C THR A 73 13.12 -16.33 -14.60
N SER A 74 12.37 -15.68 -13.70
CA SER A 74 11.35 -14.69 -14.07
C SER A 74 11.55 -13.37 -13.34
N MET A 75 12.33 -12.48 -13.96
CA MET A 75 12.60 -11.14 -13.41
C MET A 75 11.33 -10.30 -13.34
N GLU A 76 10.41 -10.48 -14.27
CA GLU A 76 9.10 -9.81 -14.30
C GLU A 76 8.27 -10.17 -13.07
N THR A 77 8.33 -11.43 -12.64
CA THR A 77 7.70 -11.87 -11.40
C THR A 77 8.34 -11.22 -10.17
N VAL A 78 9.67 -11.07 -10.17
CA VAL A 78 10.39 -10.35 -9.09
C VAL A 78 9.95 -8.89 -9.06
N TYR A 79 9.91 -8.20 -10.19
CA TYR A 79 9.47 -6.81 -10.24
C TYR A 79 8.03 -6.63 -9.75
N LEU A 80 7.12 -7.52 -10.16
CA LEU A 80 5.75 -7.51 -9.65
C LEU A 80 5.70 -7.74 -8.13
N LEU A 81 6.46 -8.70 -7.61
CA LEU A 81 6.58 -8.93 -6.17
C LEU A 81 7.08 -7.67 -5.45
N ARG A 82 8.07 -6.96 -6.02
CA ARG A 82 8.61 -5.73 -5.42
C ARG A 82 7.57 -4.61 -5.36
N LEU A 83 6.72 -4.49 -6.37
CA LEU A 83 5.60 -3.52 -6.37
C LEU A 83 4.58 -3.86 -5.27
N ILE A 84 4.19 -5.14 -5.14
CA ILE A 84 3.28 -5.60 -4.09
C ILE A 84 3.88 -5.35 -2.70
N VAL A 85 5.16 -5.69 -2.49
CA VAL A 85 5.82 -5.45 -1.20
C VAL A 85 5.91 -3.95 -0.88
N SER A 86 6.26 -3.11 -1.85
CA SER A 86 6.31 -1.65 -1.69
C SER A 86 4.94 -1.08 -1.31
N ASN A 87 3.87 -1.55 -1.96
CA ASN A 87 2.51 -1.14 -1.64
C ASN A 87 2.08 -1.61 -0.24
N ALA A 88 2.33 -2.88 0.10
CA ALA A 88 2.09 -3.42 1.43
C ALA A 88 2.81 -2.61 2.51
N ASN A 89 4.06 -2.24 2.27
CA ASN A 89 4.86 -1.39 3.15
C ASN A 89 4.19 -0.03 3.36
N ALA A 90 3.86 0.69 2.28
CA ALA A 90 3.16 1.98 2.35
C ALA A 90 1.80 1.89 3.07
N MET A 91 1.07 0.79 2.86
CA MET A 91 -0.22 0.53 3.49
C MET A 91 -0.09 0.44 5.02
N LEU A 92 0.94 -0.22 5.51
CA LEU A 92 1.19 -0.37 6.94
C LEU A 92 1.64 0.95 7.59
N SER A 93 2.43 1.75 6.88
CA SER A 93 2.93 3.03 7.40
C SER A 93 1.91 4.16 7.38
N GLY A 94 1.02 4.21 6.38
CA GLY A 94 0.09 5.33 6.20
C GLY A 94 -1.29 4.94 5.69
N GLY A 95 -1.33 4.06 4.69
CA GLY A 95 -2.57 3.62 4.03
C GLY A 95 -2.34 3.34 2.55
N ILE A 96 -3.43 3.10 1.81
CA ILE A 96 -3.34 2.74 0.39
C ILE A 96 -2.79 3.92 -0.42
N SER A 97 -1.59 3.74 -0.98
CA SER A 97 -1.00 4.66 -1.95
C SER A 97 -1.68 4.46 -3.30
N ILE A 98 -2.55 5.39 -3.71
CA ILE A 98 -3.23 5.32 -5.01
C ILE A 98 -2.21 5.30 -6.15
N ARG A 99 -1.11 6.04 -6.02
CA ARG A 99 0.00 6.02 -6.97
C ARG A 99 0.65 4.63 -7.06
N GLY A 100 0.90 3.99 -5.93
CA GLY A 100 1.47 2.64 -5.89
C GLY A 100 0.55 1.59 -6.51
N ILE A 101 -0.76 1.68 -6.26
CA ILE A 101 -1.77 0.85 -6.91
C ILE A 101 -1.78 1.08 -8.43
N ILE A 102 -1.72 2.33 -8.90
CA ILE A 102 -1.65 2.64 -10.33
C ILE A 102 -0.39 2.04 -10.96
N GLN A 103 0.77 2.16 -10.30
CA GLN A 103 2.03 1.57 -10.78
C GLN A 103 1.94 0.05 -10.88
N LEU A 104 1.31 -0.61 -9.89
CA LEU A 104 1.02 -2.04 -9.94
C LEU A 104 0.14 -2.39 -11.15
N GLY A 105 -0.95 -1.65 -11.36
CA GLY A 105 -1.84 -1.88 -12.50
C GLY A 105 -1.15 -1.66 -13.85
N GLN A 106 -0.36 -0.58 -13.99
CA GLN A 106 0.40 -0.30 -15.20
C GLN A 106 1.38 -1.43 -15.52
N TYR A 107 2.03 -1.98 -14.48
CA TYR A 107 2.93 -3.11 -14.66
C TYR A 107 2.18 -4.36 -15.13
N LEU A 108 1.05 -4.69 -14.51
CA LEU A 108 0.21 -5.83 -14.91
C LEU A 108 -0.25 -5.72 -16.37
N ARG A 109 -0.72 -4.56 -16.81
CA ARG A 109 -1.19 -4.37 -18.20
C ARG A 109 -0.09 -4.35 -19.25
N THR A 110 1.16 -4.07 -18.86
CA THR A 110 2.28 -3.95 -19.81
C THR A 110 3.21 -5.16 -19.82
N ARG A 111 3.27 -5.90 -18.70
CA ARG A 111 4.21 -7.01 -18.49
C ARG A 111 3.58 -8.24 -17.85
N GLY A 112 2.28 -8.22 -17.54
CA GLY A 112 1.59 -9.32 -16.85
C GLY A 112 1.60 -10.63 -17.63
N ASP A 113 1.66 -10.57 -18.95
CA ASP A 113 1.81 -11.73 -19.85
C ASP A 113 3.13 -12.50 -19.63
N LYS A 114 4.15 -11.84 -19.06
CA LYS A 114 5.47 -12.42 -18.78
C LYS A 114 5.65 -12.87 -17.34
N VAL A 115 4.64 -12.63 -16.50
CA VAL A 115 4.69 -12.97 -15.07
C VAL A 115 4.34 -14.44 -14.88
N ASP A 116 5.18 -15.15 -14.13
CA ASP A 116 4.88 -16.46 -13.59
C ASP A 116 4.04 -16.30 -12.31
N PHE A 117 2.71 -16.29 -12.47
CA PHE A 117 1.79 -16.12 -11.36
C PHE A 117 1.78 -17.30 -10.38
N VAL A 118 2.18 -18.50 -10.81
CA VAL A 118 2.30 -19.67 -9.92
C VAL A 118 3.47 -19.46 -8.96
N LYS A 119 4.61 -18.99 -9.49
CA LYS A 119 5.78 -18.62 -8.69
C LYS A 119 5.47 -17.43 -7.78
N LEU A 120 4.75 -16.42 -8.26
CA LEU A 120 4.29 -15.29 -7.45
C LEU A 120 3.45 -15.75 -6.25
N ASP A 121 2.42 -16.59 -6.46
CA ASP A 121 1.54 -17.07 -5.37
C ASP A 121 2.35 -17.84 -4.31
N ASN A 122 3.33 -18.64 -4.75
CA ASN A 122 4.26 -19.34 -3.86
C ASN A 122 5.10 -18.36 -3.01
N TRP A 123 5.60 -17.27 -3.60
CA TRP A 123 6.37 -16.26 -2.87
C TRP A 123 5.51 -15.46 -1.90
N LEU A 124 4.34 -15.01 -2.33
CA LEU A 124 3.37 -14.31 -1.48
C LEU A 124 2.98 -15.18 -0.29
N THR A 125 2.85 -16.50 -0.49
CA THR A 125 2.61 -17.48 0.58
C THR A 125 3.77 -17.52 1.58
N LYS A 126 5.01 -17.65 1.09
CA LYS A 126 6.21 -17.67 1.95
C LYS A 126 6.42 -16.37 2.73
N LEU A 127 5.93 -15.25 2.20
CA LEU A 127 6.03 -13.92 2.81
C LEU A 127 4.80 -13.55 3.65
N HIS A 128 3.76 -14.40 3.71
CA HIS A 128 2.49 -14.10 4.38
C HIS A 128 1.82 -12.82 3.87
N LEU A 129 1.91 -12.56 2.57
CA LEU A 129 1.35 -11.37 1.90
C LEU A 129 0.19 -11.67 0.95
N GLN A 130 -0.28 -12.91 0.81
CA GLN A 130 -1.32 -13.25 -0.18
C GLN A 130 -2.57 -12.38 -0.07
N ARG A 131 -3.08 -12.18 1.16
CA ARG A 131 -4.26 -11.36 1.40
C ARG A 131 -4.00 -9.86 1.24
N MET A 132 -2.77 -9.41 1.44
CA MET A 132 -2.38 -8.03 1.16
C MET A 132 -2.34 -7.79 -0.36
N ALA A 133 -1.70 -8.69 -1.11
CA ALA A 133 -1.71 -8.67 -2.57
C ALA A 133 -3.15 -8.73 -3.11
N GLN A 134 -3.98 -9.63 -2.57
CA GLN A 134 -5.39 -9.72 -2.93
C GLN A 134 -6.13 -8.41 -2.67
N LEU A 135 -5.86 -7.74 -1.55
CA LEU A 135 -6.45 -6.43 -1.26
C LEU A 135 -6.01 -5.39 -2.29
N GLU A 136 -4.73 -5.32 -2.65
CA GLU A 136 -4.22 -4.41 -3.69
C GLU A 136 -4.89 -4.66 -5.05
N GLY A 137 -4.95 -5.92 -5.50
CA GLY A 137 -5.64 -6.29 -6.73
C GLY A 137 -7.14 -6.03 -6.68
N SER A 138 -7.76 -6.18 -5.51
CA SER A 138 -9.17 -5.81 -5.31
C SER A 138 -9.41 -4.31 -5.48
N VAL A 139 -8.43 -3.45 -5.16
CA VAL A 139 -8.51 -2.01 -5.45
C VAL A 139 -8.45 -1.76 -6.96
N LEU A 140 -7.58 -2.46 -7.68
CA LEU A 140 -7.49 -2.37 -9.14
C LEU A 140 -8.82 -2.74 -9.81
N ILE A 141 -9.43 -3.85 -9.40
CA ILE A 141 -10.74 -4.28 -9.92
C ILE A 141 -11.82 -3.23 -9.57
N THR A 142 -11.87 -2.79 -8.31
CA THR A 142 -12.96 -1.92 -7.81
C THR A 142 -12.91 -0.50 -8.38
N PHE A 143 -11.71 0.06 -8.62
CA PHE A 143 -11.55 1.48 -8.95
C PHE A 143 -10.90 1.75 -10.31
N PHE A 144 -10.20 0.77 -10.89
CA PHE A 144 -9.42 0.92 -12.12
C PHE A 144 -9.88 0.01 -13.26
N ASN A 145 -11.05 -0.63 -13.11
CA ASN A 145 -11.68 -1.48 -14.11
C ASN A 145 -10.73 -2.57 -14.61
N PHE A 146 -10.04 -3.24 -13.68
CA PHE A 146 -9.31 -4.46 -14.00
C PHE A 146 -10.29 -5.63 -14.03
N GLU A 147 -10.08 -6.51 -15.00
CA GLU A 147 -10.75 -7.80 -15.05
C GLU A 147 -10.06 -8.79 -14.11
N GLN A 148 -10.78 -9.86 -13.77
CA GLN A 148 -10.33 -10.83 -12.77
C GLN A 148 -9.17 -11.71 -13.30
N ASP A 149 -9.16 -11.97 -14.61
CA ASP A 149 -8.11 -12.71 -15.32
C ASP A 149 -6.82 -11.89 -15.49
N GLU A 150 -6.90 -10.55 -15.55
CA GLU A 150 -5.73 -9.65 -15.50
C GLU A 150 -4.96 -9.77 -14.17
N ILE A 151 -5.58 -10.29 -13.09
CA ILE A 151 -4.98 -10.37 -11.75
C ILE A 151 -5.16 -11.76 -11.11
N PRO A 152 -4.44 -12.80 -11.57
CA PRO A 152 -4.61 -14.19 -11.13
C PRO A 152 -4.41 -14.45 -9.62
N PHE A 153 -3.69 -13.57 -8.92
CA PHE A 153 -3.49 -13.68 -7.46
C PHE A 153 -4.68 -13.18 -6.64
N VAL A 154 -5.70 -12.59 -7.25
CA VAL A 154 -6.96 -12.24 -6.59
C VAL A 154 -7.92 -13.41 -6.73
N LYS A 155 -8.24 -14.10 -5.63
CA LYS A 155 -9.22 -15.21 -5.66
C LYS A 155 -10.63 -14.71 -5.30
N LEU A 156 -10.69 -13.67 -4.48
CA LEU A 156 -11.92 -13.01 -4.06
C LEU A 156 -11.67 -11.51 -3.91
N VAL A 157 -12.59 -10.69 -4.42
CA VAL A 157 -12.55 -9.25 -4.20
C VAL A 157 -12.79 -8.93 -2.72
N GLU A 158 -11.78 -8.34 -2.08
CA GLU A 158 -11.79 -7.99 -0.66
C GLU A 158 -12.79 -6.87 -0.38
N ARG A 159 -13.75 -7.13 0.52
CA ARG A 159 -14.75 -6.14 0.95
C ARG A 159 -14.12 -4.85 1.49
N GLY A 160 -12.90 -4.96 2.04
CA GLY A 160 -12.15 -3.82 2.55
C GLY A 160 -11.65 -2.85 1.48
N ALA A 161 -11.49 -3.29 0.23
CA ALA A 161 -10.90 -2.49 -0.85
C ALA A 161 -11.62 -1.15 -1.01
N TYR A 162 -12.95 -1.18 -1.11
CA TYR A 162 -13.75 0.03 -1.28
C TYR A 162 -13.57 1.03 -0.13
N LYS A 163 -13.77 0.59 1.12
CA LYS A 163 -13.73 1.47 2.30
C LYS A 163 -12.33 1.99 2.59
N LEU A 164 -11.30 1.16 2.44
CA LEU A 164 -9.92 1.53 2.73
C LEU A 164 -9.37 2.52 1.69
N THR A 165 -9.70 2.34 0.41
CA THR A 165 -9.27 3.23 -0.67
C THR A 165 -9.94 4.59 -0.58
N LEU A 166 -11.26 4.65 -0.33
CA LEU A 166 -11.92 5.96 -0.15
C LEU A 166 -11.39 6.72 1.05
N ARG A 167 -11.02 6.01 2.12
CA ARG A 167 -10.37 6.62 3.27
C ARG A 167 -9.01 7.21 2.91
N SER A 168 -8.27 6.60 1.98
CA SER A 168 -6.93 7.07 1.63
C SER A 168 -6.91 8.38 0.85
N LEU A 169 -8.01 8.74 0.20
CA LEU A 169 -8.18 10.03 -0.47
C LEU A 169 -8.11 11.24 0.48
N TYR A 170 -8.34 11.01 1.77
CA TYR A 170 -8.38 12.06 2.79
C TYR A 170 -7.16 12.04 3.72
N TYR A 171 -6.18 11.16 3.52
CA TYR A 171 -4.97 11.17 4.35
C TYR A 171 -4.18 12.44 4.13
N ASN A 172 -3.77 13.05 5.24
CA ASN A 172 -2.81 14.13 5.27
C ASN A 172 -1.49 13.56 5.83
N ILE A 173 -0.33 14.03 5.35
CA ILE A 173 0.99 13.54 5.80
C ILE A 173 1.13 13.66 7.34
N LYS A 174 0.41 14.60 7.96
CA LYS A 174 0.32 14.76 9.42
C LYS A 174 -0.24 13.53 10.16
N ASP A 175 -1.01 12.66 9.51
CA ASP A 175 -1.50 11.41 10.11
C ASP A 175 -0.45 10.29 10.10
N MET A 176 0.71 10.52 9.46
CA MET A 176 1.85 9.62 9.42
C MET A 176 2.86 9.88 10.55
N GLU A 177 2.61 10.83 11.45
CA GLU A 177 3.51 11.10 12.59
C GLU A 177 3.79 9.84 13.43
N ASP A 178 5.03 9.76 13.92
CA ASP A 178 5.51 8.71 14.80
C ASP A 178 5.04 8.90 16.24
N ILE A 179 5.36 7.90 17.08
CA ILE A 179 4.98 7.93 18.49
C ILE A 179 5.84 9.00 19.16
N LYS A 180 5.18 10.00 19.76
CA LYS A 180 5.86 11.05 20.52
C LYS A 180 5.84 10.66 21.98
N PHE A 181 7.03 10.49 22.54
CA PHE A 181 7.23 10.27 23.97
C PHE A 181 7.81 11.52 24.62
N GLN A 182 7.57 11.65 25.92
CA GLN A 182 8.13 12.69 26.76
C GLN A 182 8.65 12.07 28.04
N GLN A 183 9.83 12.51 28.48
CA GLN A 183 10.40 12.15 29.76
C GLN A 183 9.90 13.11 30.84
N SER A 184 9.36 12.58 31.92
CA SER A 184 9.05 13.36 33.12
C SER A 184 10.33 13.70 33.90
N GLN A 185 10.27 14.71 34.76
CA GLN A 185 11.40 15.11 35.63
C GLN A 185 11.90 13.99 36.56
N VAL A 186 11.12 12.91 36.72
CA VAL A 186 11.44 11.77 37.59
C VAL A 186 11.84 10.52 36.77
N GLY A 187 12.09 10.66 35.47
CA GLY A 187 12.54 9.57 34.59
C GLY A 187 11.45 8.66 34.06
N PHE A 188 10.18 8.84 34.42
CA PHE A 188 9.07 8.12 33.78
C PHE A 188 8.82 8.65 32.37
N VAL A 189 8.53 7.75 31.43
CA VAL A 189 8.20 8.08 30.04
C VAL A 189 6.69 7.98 29.82
N HIS A 190 6.08 9.01 29.22
CA HIS A 190 4.68 9.00 28.82
C HIS A 190 4.51 9.38 27.34
N THR A 191 3.47 8.84 26.69
CA THR A 191 3.16 9.18 25.30
C THR A 191 2.32 10.44 25.22
N THR A 192 2.68 11.40 24.36
CA THR A 192 1.95 12.66 24.22
C THR A 192 0.77 12.55 23.25
N GLY A 193 -0.37 13.17 23.59
CA GLY A 193 -1.44 13.46 22.62
C GLY A 193 -2.09 12.26 21.92
N GLY A 194 -2.05 11.07 22.54
CA GLY A 194 -2.61 9.84 21.97
C GLY A 194 -1.89 9.34 20.70
N SER A 195 -0.65 9.78 20.46
CA SER A 195 0.20 9.39 19.32
C SER A 195 0.34 7.86 19.22
N MET A 196 0.59 7.18 20.33
CA MET A 196 0.66 5.72 20.40
C MET A 196 -0.64 5.04 19.97
N ARG A 197 -1.80 5.51 20.46
CA ARG A 197 -3.10 4.95 20.08
C ARG A 197 -3.39 5.18 18.59
N LYS A 198 -3.01 6.34 18.04
CA LYS A 198 -3.14 6.64 16.60
C LYS A 198 -2.26 5.72 15.76
N ASN A 199 -0.99 5.54 16.15
CA ASN A 199 -0.05 4.64 15.48
C ASN A 199 -0.52 3.18 15.56
N LEU A 200 -0.89 2.69 16.74
CA LEU A 200 -1.44 1.34 16.91
C LEU A 200 -2.66 1.10 16.00
N ARG A 201 -3.64 2.02 16.00
CA ARG A 201 -4.83 1.92 15.14
C ARG A 201 -4.48 1.96 13.64
N ARG A 202 -3.40 2.63 13.26
CA ARG A 202 -2.89 2.71 11.89
C ARG A 202 -2.26 1.38 11.48
N SER A 203 -1.26 0.93 12.24
CA SER A 203 -0.52 -0.30 12.00
C SER A 203 -1.41 -1.54 12.03
N MET A 204 -2.37 -1.60 12.97
CA MET A 204 -3.28 -2.73 13.11
C MET A 204 -4.46 -2.70 12.13
N ARG A 205 -4.62 -1.64 11.33
CA ARG A 205 -5.72 -1.54 10.35
C ARG A 205 -5.69 -2.68 9.35
N PHE A 206 -4.50 -3.11 8.97
CA PHE A 206 -4.28 -4.17 8.00
C PHE A 206 -3.95 -5.51 8.65
N PHE A 207 -4.14 -5.64 9.96
CA PHE A 207 -3.84 -6.87 10.71
C PHE A 207 -4.57 -8.08 10.13
N GLY A 208 -5.81 -7.90 9.68
CA GLY A 208 -6.54 -8.96 8.99
C GLY A 208 -5.76 -9.50 7.79
N TYR A 209 -5.13 -8.63 6.99
CA TYR A 209 -4.51 -8.98 5.70
C TYR A 209 -3.05 -9.42 5.83
N ALA A 210 -2.29 -8.87 6.77
CA ALA A 210 -0.90 -9.25 7.05
C ALA A 210 -0.59 -9.14 8.56
N PRO A 211 -1.00 -10.13 9.38
CA PRO A 211 -0.87 -10.05 10.84
C PRO A 211 0.57 -9.83 11.32
N ILE A 212 1.52 -10.61 10.78
CA ILE A 212 2.94 -10.57 11.17
C ILE A 212 3.53 -9.20 10.87
N GLU A 213 3.31 -8.69 9.66
CA GLU A 213 3.82 -7.39 9.24
C GLU A 213 3.16 -6.22 9.98
N SER A 214 1.85 -6.29 10.24
CA SER A 214 1.15 -5.27 11.04
C SER A 214 1.69 -5.18 12.47
N ALA A 215 1.93 -6.33 13.11
CA ALA A 215 2.54 -6.36 14.44
C ALA A 215 3.98 -5.84 14.41
N SER A 216 4.82 -6.34 13.48
CA SER A 216 6.21 -5.90 13.34
C SER A 216 6.33 -4.40 13.05
N ASN A 217 5.49 -3.84 12.17
CA ASN A 217 5.47 -2.40 11.89
C ASN A 217 5.17 -1.57 13.15
N PHE A 218 4.18 -1.99 13.95
CA PHE A 218 3.88 -1.31 15.21
C PHE A 218 5.05 -1.35 16.18
N PHE A 219 5.63 -2.53 16.42
CA PHE A 219 6.75 -2.66 17.36
C PHE A 219 8.00 -1.92 16.89
N ASN A 220 8.32 -1.95 15.60
CA ASN A 220 9.45 -1.18 15.07
C ASN A 220 9.26 0.32 15.28
N GLY A 221 8.07 0.85 15.03
CA GLY A 221 7.74 2.26 15.31
C GLY A 221 7.82 2.58 16.80
N PHE A 222 7.35 1.68 17.66
CA PHE A 222 7.42 1.84 19.11
C PHE A 222 8.87 1.87 19.63
N PHE A 223 9.71 0.91 19.24
CA PHE A 223 11.10 0.86 19.67
C PHE A 223 11.92 2.02 19.14
N ARG A 224 11.74 2.41 17.87
CA ARG A 224 12.40 3.58 17.30
C ARG A 224 12.07 4.87 18.06
N SER A 225 10.79 5.08 18.37
CA SER A 225 10.37 6.25 19.12
C SER A 225 10.86 6.24 20.57
N LEU A 226 11.10 5.07 21.17
CA LEU A 226 11.71 4.98 22.51
C LEU A 226 13.20 5.35 22.47
N SER A 227 13.96 4.86 21.49
CA SER A 227 15.39 5.18 21.37
C SER A 227 15.64 6.67 21.14
N GLU A 228 14.73 7.37 20.45
CA GLU A 228 14.81 8.83 20.24
C GLU A 228 14.68 9.66 21.54
N ILE A 229 14.32 9.05 22.68
CA ILE A 229 14.31 9.71 24.01
C ILE A 229 15.59 9.41 24.79
N GLU A 230 16.22 8.27 24.50
CA GLU A 230 17.44 7.82 25.19
C GLU A 230 18.69 8.53 24.65
N GLU A 231 18.64 9.03 23.40
CA GLU A 231 19.63 9.92 22.77
C GLU A 231 19.44 11.39 23.18
#